data_AF-A0A4R5MNI2-F1
#
_entry.id   AF-A0A4R5MNI2-F1
#
_cell.length_a   1.000
_cell.length_b   1.000
_cell.length_c   1.000
_cell.angle_alpha   90.00
_cell.angle_beta   90.00
_cell.angle_gamma   90.00
#
_symmetry.space_group_name_H-M   'P 1'
#
loop_
_entity.id
_entity.type
_entity.pdbx_description
1 polymer ?
#
loop_
_entity_poly.entity_id
_entity_poly.type
_entity_poly.pdbx_seq_one_letter_code
_entity_poly.pdbx_strand_id
1 'polypeptide(L)'
;MTFLDALYGSQYNDVLKVGKDGSKGRFNGNIFLAAFGIMIMICFLLILIHIPGFEHILQRSGFMLNFTGKFIGKMLAIPLMAGLYFLLSSTIGNQDHFNTHVNNYLQATDLERDNANKQVLIPFFIVLATVIILAVFIN
;
A
#
# COMPACT_ATOMS: atom_id res chain seq x y z
N MET A 1 18.89 5.02 1.55
CA MET A 1 17.80 4.68 0.61
C MET A 1 16.43 4.66 1.31
N THR A 2 15.38 5.23 0.72
CA THR A 2 14.00 5.21 1.27
C THR A 2 13.20 3.99 0.79
N PHE A 3 12.03 3.73 1.38
CA PHE A 3 11.12 2.66 0.93
C PHE A 3 10.74 2.79 -0.56
N LEU A 4 10.46 4.01 -1.03
CA LEU A 4 10.10 4.24 -2.44
C LEU A 4 11.32 4.06 -3.36
N ASP A 5 12.51 4.50 -2.94
CA ASP A 5 13.73 4.23 -3.70
C ASP A 5 13.98 2.71 -3.81
N ALA A 6 13.83 1.98 -2.71
CA ALA A 6 13.98 0.53 -2.66
C ALA A 6 12.94 -0.18 -3.53
N LEU A 7 11.67 0.24 -3.45
CA LEU A 7 10.58 -0.33 -4.22
C LEU A 7 10.78 -0.10 -5.72
N TYR A 8 10.88 1.15 -6.15
CA TYR A 8 10.90 1.44 -7.59
C TYR A 8 12.25 1.15 -8.23
N GLY A 9 13.35 1.34 -7.50
CA GLY A 9 14.68 0.98 -7.95
C GLY A 9 14.89 -0.52 -8.13
N SER A 10 14.40 -1.35 -7.20
CA SER A 10 14.44 -2.82 -7.36
C SER A 10 13.61 -3.27 -8.55
N GLN A 11 12.38 -2.77 -8.71
CA GLN A 11 11.53 -3.11 -9.86
C GLN A 11 12.14 -2.67 -11.20
N TYR A 12 12.76 -1.49 -11.25
CA TYR A 12 13.47 -1.02 -12.44
C TYR A 12 14.64 -1.97 -12.79
N ASN A 13 15.47 -2.29 -11.80
CA ASN A 13 16.64 -3.16 -11.98
C ASN A 13 16.25 -4.59 -12.40
N ASP A 14 15.21 -5.16 -11.81
CA ASP A 14 14.75 -6.51 -12.14
C ASP A 14 14.19 -6.59 -13.57
N VAL A 15 13.48 -5.56 -14.03
CA VAL A 15 13.02 -5.48 -15.42
C VAL A 15 14.19 -5.32 -16.39
N LEU A 16 15.21 -4.52 -16.04
CA LEU A 16 16.43 -4.37 -16.85
C LEU A 16 17.22 -5.68 -16.96
N LYS A 17 17.36 -6.45 -15.87
CA LYS A 17 18.06 -7.75 -15.87
C LYS A 17 17.44 -8.76 -16.84
N VAL A 18 16.14 -8.65 -17.10
CA VAL A 18 15.40 -9.50 -18.06
C VAL A 18 15.50 -8.95 -19.49
N GLY A 19 16.29 -7.90 -19.73
CA GLY A 19 16.51 -7.29 -21.05
C GLY A 19 15.34 -6.44 -21.55
N LYS A 20 14.45 -6.01 -20.65
CA LYS A 20 13.29 -5.17 -20.98
C LYS A 20 13.55 -3.71 -20.58
N ASP A 21 12.73 -2.81 -21.10
CA ASP A 21 12.74 -1.39 -20.70
C ASP A 21 12.40 -1.27 -19.20
N GLY A 22 13.37 -0.83 -18.40
CA GLY A 22 13.26 -0.64 -16.95
C GLY A 22 12.12 0.30 -16.54
N SER A 23 11.70 1.22 -17.43
CA SER A 23 10.54 2.09 -17.21
C SER A 23 9.24 1.31 -16.97
N LYS A 24 9.16 0.06 -17.48
CA LYS A 24 8.03 -0.85 -17.21
C LYS A 24 7.99 -1.32 -15.75
N GLY A 25 9.10 -1.26 -15.02
CA GLY A 25 9.16 -1.52 -13.58
C GLY A 25 8.28 -0.56 -12.75
N ARG A 26 8.00 0.64 -13.27
CA ARG A 26 7.07 1.60 -12.66
C ARG A 26 5.69 1.00 -12.41
N PHE A 27 5.18 0.26 -13.38
CA PHE A 27 3.86 -0.36 -13.29
C PHE A 27 3.79 -1.39 -12.16
N ASN A 28 4.81 -2.25 -12.06
CA ASN A 28 4.89 -3.26 -11.00
C ASN A 28 5.01 -2.60 -9.62
N GLY A 29 5.85 -1.57 -9.48
CA GLY A 29 5.99 -0.81 -8.25
C GLY A 29 4.67 -0.15 -7.82
N ASN A 30 3.90 0.39 -8.78
CA ASN A 30 2.59 0.98 -8.51
C ASN A 30 1.55 -0.06 -8.06
N ILE A 31 1.53 -1.24 -8.69
CA ILE A 31 0.65 -2.33 -8.25
C ILE A 31 0.98 -2.73 -6.81
N PHE A 32 2.28 -2.89 -6.49
CA PHE A 32 2.71 -3.24 -5.16
C PHE A 32 2.33 -2.16 -4.14
N LEU A 33 2.63 -0.89 -4.43
CA LEU A 33 2.30 0.23 -3.54
C LEU A 33 0.78 0.35 -3.32
N ALA A 34 -0.02 0.15 -4.37
CA ALA A 34 -1.47 0.15 -4.26
C ALA A 34 -1.98 -1.01 -3.39
N ALA A 35 -1.49 -2.22 -3.61
CA ALA A 35 -1.85 -3.38 -2.80
C ALA A 35 -1.46 -3.18 -1.33
N PHE A 36 -0.26 -2.63 -1.08
CA PHE A 36 0.20 -2.32 0.27
C PHE A 36 -0.64 -1.22 0.93
N GLY A 37 -1.00 -0.17 0.20
CA GLY A 37 -1.89 0.90 0.67
C GLY A 37 -3.28 0.39 1.03
N ILE A 38 -3.88 -0.47 0.19
CA ILE A 38 -5.15 -1.13 0.48
C ILE A 38 -5.05 -1.94 1.77
N MET A 39 -3.96 -2.69 1.94
CA MET A 39 -3.75 -3.53 3.10
C MET A 39 -3.62 -2.71 4.40
N ILE A 40 -2.89 -1.60 4.37
CA ILE A 40 -2.81 -0.66 5.50
C ILE A 40 -4.20 -0.11 5.83
N MET A 41 -4.98 0.24 4.81
CA MET A 41 -6.31 0.79 5.02
C MET A 41 -7.27 -0.25 5.62
N ILE A 42 -7.22 -1.50 5.16
CA ILE A 42 -7.96 -2.62 5.77
C ILE A 42 -7.51 -2.79 7.22
N CYS A 43 -6.20 -2.80 7.49
CA CYS A 43 -5.68 -2.89 8.85
C CYS A 43 -6.25 -1.80 9.75
N PHE A 44 -6.27 -0.55 9.28
CA PHE A 44 -6.84 0.57 10.03
C PHE A 44 -8.34 0.40 10.29
N LEU A 45 -9.10 -0.05 9.28
CA LEU A 45 -10.52 -0.37 9.46
C LEU A 45 -10.71 -1.43 10.53
N LEU A 46 -9.96 -2.54 10.49
CA LEU A 46 -10.03 -3.61 11.49
C LEU A 46 -9.70 -3.11 12.91
N ILE A 47 -8.74 -2.19 13.06
CA ILE A 47 -8.43 -1.56 14.34
C ILE A 47 -9.60 -0.71 14.84
N LEU A 48 -10.22 0.10 13.97
CA LEU A 48 -11.33 0.97 14.35
C LEU A 48 -12.54 0.18 14.89
N ILE A 49 -12.87 -0.95 14.26
CA ILE A 49 -13.98 -1.81 14.73
C ILE A 49 -13.70 -2.41 16.11
N HIS A 50 -12.43 -2.53 16.51
CA HIS A 50 -12.02 -3.07 17.81
C HIS A 50 -12.06 -2.04 18.95
N ILE A 51 -12.31 -0.75 18.66
CA ILE A 51 -12.38 0.29 19.69
C ILE A 51 -13.72 0.17 20.45
N PRO A 52 -13.68 -0.08 21.77
CA PRO A 52 -14.91 -0.19 22.55
C PRO A 52 -15.73 1.10 22.46
N GLY A 53 -17.01 0.97 22.09
CA GLY A 53 -17.92 2.10 21.88
C GLY A 53 -18.03 2.60 20.43
N PHE A 54 -17.17 2.13 19.51
CA PHE A 54 -17.32 2.43 18.09
C PHE A 54 -18.64 1.89 17.51
N GLU A 55 -19.08 0.73 17.98
CA GLU A 55 -20.37 0.13 17.64
C GLU A 55 -21.56 1.04 18.02
N HIS A 56 -21.50 1.67 19.19
CA HIS A 56 -22.56 2.60 19.64
C HIS A 56 -22.62 3.86 18.79
N ILE A 57 -21.48 4.35 18.28
CA ILE A 57 -21.43 5.50 17.36
C ILE A 57 -22.06 5.12 16.00
N LEU A 58 -21.78 3.92 15.50
CA LEU A 58 -22.34 3.39 14.26
C LEU A 58 -23.86 3.12 14.36
N GLN A 59 -24.32 2.62 15.51
CA GLN A 59 -25.75 2.38 15.76
C GLN A 59 -26.53 3.68 15.96
N ARG A 60 -25.98 4.63 16.73
CA ARG A 60 -26.65 5.91 17.05
C ARG A 60 -26.78 6.85 15.85
N SER A 61 -25.89 6.72 14.87
CA SER A 61 -25.97 7.47 13.60
C SER A 61 -27.03 6.91 12.62
N GLY A 62 -27.70 5.80 12.95
CA GLY A 62 -28.62 5.11 12.03
C GLY A 62 -27.92 4.47 10.83
N PHE A 63 -26.58 4.50 10.80
CA PHE A 63 -25.75 4.10 9.66
C PHE A 63 -25.70 2.58 9.44
N MET A 64 -26.05 1.76 10.44
CA MET A 64 -26.17 0.31 10.25
C MET A 64 -27.61 -0.18 10.01
N LEU A 65 -28.63 0.61 10.34
CA LEU A 65 -30.01 0.11 10.45
C LEU A 65 -30.71 -0.11 9.10
N ASN A 66 -30.27 0.56 8.03
CA ASN A 66 -30.91 0.50 6.70
C ASN A 66 -29.96 0.16 5.55
N PHE A 67 -28.67 -0.07 5.82
CA PHE A 67 -27.68 -0.20 4.76
C PHE A 67 -27.28 -1.66 4.55
N THR A 68 -27.63 -2.18 3.37
CA THR A 68 -27.15 -3.49 2.92
C THR A 68 -25.62 -3.49 2.79
N GLY A 69 -24.98 -4.65 2.98
CA GLY A 69 -23.51 -4.76 2.84
C GLY A 69 -22.96 -4.25 1.49
N LYS A 70 -23.79 -4.26 0.43
CA LYS A 70 -23.46 -3.63 -0.86
C LYS A 70 -23.31 -2.12 -0.78
N PHE A 71 -24.12 -1.43 0.02
CA PHE A 71 -24.02 0.02 0.20
C PHE A 71 -22.80 0.40 1.05
N ILE A 72 -22.57 -0.32 2.16
CA ILE A 72 -21.38 -0.11 3.01
C ILE A 72 -20.10 -0.31 2.20
N GLY A 73 -20.04 -1.37 1.38
CA GLY A 73 -18.92 -1.61 0.47
C GLY A 73 -18.70 -0.46 -0.52
N LYS A 74 -19.77 0.12 -1.09
CA LYS A 74 -19.65 1.29 -1.98
C LYS A 74 -19.19 2.56 -1.25
N MET A 75 -19.69 2.81 -0.04
CA MET A 75 -19.24 3.95 0.76
C MET A 75 -17.78 3.83 1.18
N LEU A 76 -17.30 2.64 1.50
CA LEU A 76 -15.88 2.40 1.81
C LEU A 76 -15.00 2.47 0.56
N ALA A 77 -15.52 2.08 -0.61
CA ALA A 77 -14.77 2.12 -1.86
C ALA A 77 -14.40 3.55 -2.29
N ILE A 78 -15.20 4.57 -1.95
CA ILE A 78 -14.92 5.97 -2.32
C ILE A 78 -13.66 6.52 -1.64
N PRO A 79 -13.52 6.54 -0.29
CA PRO A 79 -12.31 6.97 0.37
C PRO A 79 -11.13 6.05 0.06
N LEU A 80 -11.37 4.75 -0.15
CA LEU A 80 -10.34 3.81 -0.58
C LEU A 80 -9.78 4.18 -1.96
N MET A 81 -10.63 4.43 -2.94
CA MET A 81 -10.23 4.86 -4.28
C MET A 81 -9.60 6.25 -4.28
N ALA A 82 -10.12 7.19 -3.49
CA ALA A 82 -9.52 8.51 -3.35
C ALA A 82 -8.12 8.45 -2.72
N GLY A 83 -7.97 7.64 -1.67
CA GLY A 83 -6.69 7.41 -1.00
C GLY A 83 -5.67 6.74 -1.92
N LEU A 84 -6.07 5.69 -2.67
CA LEU A 84 -5.22 5.05 -3.66
C LEU A 84 -4.84 5.99 -4.80
N TYR A 85 -5.83 6.73 -5.33
CA TYR A 85 -5.58 7.70 -6.39
C TYR A 85 -4.59 8.77 -5.93
N PHE A 86 -4.77 9.30 -4.71
CA PHE A 86 -3.85 10.27 -4.13
C PHE A 86 -2.46 9.67 -3.94
N LEU A 87 -2.35 8.47 -3.35
CA LEU A 87 -1.07 7.76 -3.15
C LEU A 87 -0.32 7.58 -4.46
N LEU A 88 -1.00 7.06 -5.49
CA LEU A 88 -0.41 6.78 -6.80
C LEU A 88 -0.08 8.08 -7.56
N SER A 89 -0.96 9.08 -7.49
CA SER A 89 -0.78 10.37 -8.15
C SER A 89 0.35 11.19 -7.51
N SER A 90 0.44 11.22 -6.17
CA SER A 90 1.44 12.00 -5.43
C SER A 90 2.81 11.35 -5.40
N THR A 91 2.91 10.03 -5.57
CA THR A 91 4.20 9.35 -5.61
C THR A 91 4.74 9.33 -7.04
N ILE A 92 4.09 8.64 -7.98
CA ILE A 92 4.72 8.26 -9.26
C ILE A 92 3.82 8.46 -10.49
N GLY A 93 2.70 9.19 -10.34
CA GLY A 93 1.94 9.70 -11.48
C GLY A 93 2.82 10.52 -12.44
N ASN A 94 3.89 11.13 -11.93
CA ASN A 94 4.89 11.87 -12.70
C ASN A 94 6.16 11.03 -12.94
N GLN A 95 6.59 10.94 -14.21
CA GLN A 95 7.81 10.25 -14.66
C GLN A 95 9.07 10.75 -13.92
N ASP A 96 9.12 12.04 -13.58
CA ASP A 96 10.28 12.64 -12.93
C ASP A 96 10.51 12.07 -11.54
N HIS A 97 9.44 11.88 -10.76
CA HIS A 97 9.52 11.29 -9.42
C HIS A 97 10.00 9.83 -9.48
N PHE A 98 9.54 9.06 -10.46
CA PHE A 98 10.06 7.71 -10.71
C PHE A 98 11.56 7.73 -10.97
N ASN A 99 12.01 8.62 -11.87
CA ASN A 99 13.42 8.73 -12.21
C ASN A 99 14.26 9.16 -11.00
N THR A 100 13.75 10.05 -10.13
CA THR A 100 14.42 10.42 -8.88
C THR A 100 14.63 9.20 -7.98
N HIS A 101 13.58 8.39 -7.75
CA HIS A 101 13.68 7.20 -6.90
C HIS A 101 14.61 6.13 -7.49
N VAL A 102 14.57 5.93 -8.80
CA VAL A 102 15.49 5.03 -9.51
C VAL A 102 16.93 5.53 -9.41
N ASN A 103 17.18 6.82 -9.62
CA ASN A 103 18.53 7.40 -9.54
C ASN A 103 19.12 7.27 -8.14
N ASN A 104 18.33 7.54 -7.09
CA ASN A 104 18.74 7.35 -5.71
C ASN A 104 19.14 5.89 -5.42
N TYR A 105 18.38 4.93 -5.97
CA TYR A 105 18.71 3.51 -5.86
C TYR A 105 19.98 3.13 -6.62
N LEU A 106 20.18 3.66 -7.83
CA LEU A 106 21.38 3.37 -8.64
C LEU A 106 22.66 3.97 -8.05
N GLN A 107 22.54 5.09 -7.33
CA GLN A 107 23.64 5.72 -6.59
C GLN A 107 23.91 5.07 -5.22
N ALA A 108 23.01 4.19 -4.75
CA ALA A 108 23.17 3.49 -3.47
C ALA A 108 24.29 2.45 -3.54
N THR A 109 24.87 2.13 -2.39
CA THR A 109 25.91 1.10 -2.28
C THR A 109 25.36 -0.29 -2.64
N ASP A 110 26.23 -1.21 -3.08
CA ASP A 110 25.81 -2.59 -3.37
C ASP A 110 25.13 -3.25 -2.17
N LEU A 111 25.63 -2.99 -0.96
CA LEU A 111 25.03 -3.46 0.30
C LEU A 111 23.62 -2.91 0.52
N GLU A 112 23.36 -1.64 0.21
CA GLU A 112 22.03 -1.06 0.32
C GLU A 112 21.08 -1.67 -0.70
N ARG A 113 21.52 -1.84 -1.95
CA ARG A 113 20.71 -2.45 -3.01
C ARG A 113 20.38 -3.91 -2.71
N ASP A 114 21.32 -4.68 -2.17
CA ASP A 114 21.07 -6.07 -1.74
C ASP A 114 20.05 -6.14 -0.60
N ASN A 115 19.97 -5.09 0.23
CA ASN A 115 18.97 -4.99 1.29
C ASN A 115 17.66 -4.31 0.83
N ALA A 116 17.55 -3.81 -0.40
CA ALA A 116 16.35 -3.13 -0.91
C ALA A 116 15.10 -4.01 -0.80
N ASN A 117 15.21 -5.27 -1.19
CA ASN A 117 14.10 -6.22 -1.09
C ASN A 117 13.62 -6.41 0.34
N LYS A 118 14.53 -6.42 1.32
CA LYS A 118 14.17 -6.50 2.75
C LYS A 118 13.46 -5.24 3.20
N GLN A 119 13.92 -4.06 2.76
CA GLN A 119 13.29 -2.77 3.09
C GLN A 119 11.85 -2.68 2.56
N VAL A 120 11.53 -3.39 1.47
CA VAL A 120 10.18 -3.45 0.91
C VAL A 120 9.34 -4.55 1.57
N LEU A 121 9.89 -5.76 1.69
CA LEU A 121 9.14 -6.94 2.12
C LEU A 121 8.88 -6.98 3.63
N ILE A 122 9.80 -6.50 4.47
CA ILE A 122 9.60 -6.52 5.93
C ILE A 122 8.36 -5.71 6.34
N PRO A 123 8.21 -4.43 5.93
CA PRO A 123 6.99 -3.67 6.23
C PRO A 123 5.73 -4.34 5.69
N PHE A 124 5.80 -4.89 4.48
CA PHE A 124 4.68 -5.62 3.87
C PHE A 124 4.23 -6.80 4.73
N PHE A 125 5.16 -7.66 5.15
CA PHE A 125 4.84 -8.83 5.97
C PHE A 125 4.39 -8.47 7.37
N ILE A 126 4.89 -7.37 7.96
CA ILE A 126 4.41 -6.87 9.26
C ILE A 126 2.93 -6.48 9.15
N VAL A 127 2.57 -5.69 8.15
CA VAL A 127 1.17 -5.28 7.94
C VAL A 127 0.29 -6.49 7.62
N LEU A 128 0.75 -7.41 6.78
CA LEU A 128 0.02 -8.64 6.46
C LEU A 128 -0.23 -9.49 7.71
N ALA A 129 0.79 -9.74 8.52
CA ALA A 129 0.67 -10.49 9.76
C ALA A 129 -0.33 -9.81 10.71
N THR A 130 -0.28 -8.48 10.80
CA THR A 130 -1.19 -7.68 11.63
C THR A 130 -2.64 -7.84 11.15
N VAL A 131 -2.88 -7.75 9.83
CA VAL A 131 -4.20 -7.97 9.25
C VAL A 131 -4.71 -9.38 9.55
N ILE A 132 -3.86 -10.41 9.41
CA ILE A 132 -4.25 -11.80 9.70
C ILE A 132 -4.61 -11.95 11.18
N ILE A 133 -3.78 -11.43 12.08
CA ILE A 133 -4.04 -11.46 13.53
C ILE A 133 -5.39 -10.78 13.80
N LEU A 134 -5.55 -9.52 13.39
CA LEU A 134 -6.79 -8.78 13.61
C LEU A 134 -8.00 -9.53 13.04
N ALA A 135 -7.92 -10.04 11.81
CA ALA A 135 -9.03 -10.75 11.17
C ALA A 135 -9.40 -12.06 11.90
N VAL A 136 -8.42 -12.79 12.44
CA VAL A 136 -8.66 -14.03 13.20
C VAL A 136 -9.25 -13.75 14.58
N PHE A 137 -8.73 -12.72 15.27
CA PHE A 137 -9.16 -12.31 16.61
C PHE A 137 -10.42 -11.43 16.61
N ILE A 138 -10.99 -11.11 15.44
CA ILE A 138 -12.27 -10.41 15.27
C ILE A 138 -13.49 -11.35 15.36
N ASN A 139 -13.28 -12.68 15.51
CA ASN A 139 -14.36 -13.62 15.83
C ASN A 139 -14.86 -13.47 17.27
#